data_AF-A0A8H7B027-F1
#
_entry.id   AF-A0A8H7B027-F1
#
_cell.length_a   1.000
_cell.length_b   1.000
_cell.length_c   1.000
_cell.angle_alpha   90.00
_cell.angle_beta   90.00
_cell.angle_gamma   90.00
#
_symmetry.space_group_name_H-M   'P 1'
#
loop_
_entity.id
_entity.type
_entity.pdbx_description
1 polymer ?
#
loop_
_entity_poly.entity_id
_entity_poly.type
_entity_poly.pdbx_seq_one_letter_code
_entity_poly.pdbx_strand_id
1 'polypeptide(L)'
;MAVIWGLDLKEMQWGKFKSGYMFGNTMYHNRRTKFIIYQLAMILCVVSESLGTAALSDYVDQQKFVSKLDGNVTVHNNDFVGIASYNIFVGIFVATIFGAAFFFDLFWPERQESKGVKTAWKVCSVFACMAALADALAYTYIVASRSAYITGTDPATGGSLLSQFKKAGETPLAYNKNGRAIASVVFLWPGMIFTFVSTYLLWHSLAHIDAHGPMSTHARNEKAATDGASVASANLDGTAPVTQPAPTHTKPAVSTV
;
A
#
# COMPACT_ATOMS: atom_id res chain seq x y z
N MET A 1 -4.04 -9.15 -27.41
CA MET A 1 -3.93 -8.06 -26.40
C MET A 1 -3.03 -8.53 -25.27
N ALA A 2 -2.28 -7.62 -24.67
CA ALA A 2 -1.20 -7.99 -23.76
C ALA A 2 -1.75 -8.44 -22.39
N VAL A 3 -1.67 -9.75 -22.14
CA VAL A 3 -1.76 -10.34 -20.80
C VAL A 3 -0.34 -10.37 -20.26
N ILE A 4 -0.07 -9.62 -19.19
CA ILE A 4 1.25 -9.61 -18.55
C ILE A 4 1.10 -10.34 -17.22
N TRP A 5 1.88 -11.43 -17.06
CA TRP A 5 1.89 -12.25 -15.85
C TRP A 5 0.50 -12.80 -15.44
N GLY A 6 -0.35 -13.09 -16.42
CA GLY A 6 -1.70 -13.62 -16.18
C GLY A 6 -2.75 -12.55 -15.80
N LEU A 7 -2.39 -11.27 -15.83
CA LEU A 7 -3.27 -10.14 -15.54
C LEU A 7 -3.71 -9.48 -16.85
N ASP A 8 -5.03 -9.36 -17.06
CA ASP A 8 -5.58 -8.68 -18.23
C ASP A 8 -5.51 -7.15 -18.02
N LEU A 9 -4.71 -6.46 -18.84
CA LEU A 9 -4.57 -5.01 -18.79
C LEU A 9 -5.88 -4.27 -19.10
N LYS A 10 -6.88 -4.90 -19.72
CA LYS A 10 -8.21 -4.31 -19.92
C LYS A 10 -8.94 -4.01 -18.62
N GLU A 11 -8.62 -4.75 -17.56
CA GLU A 11 -9.22 -4.55 -16.24
C GLU A 11 -8.66 -3.33 -15.52
N MET A 12 -7.53 -2.79 -15.97
CA MET A 12 -6.94 -1.57 -15.46
C MET A 12 -7.69 -0.37 -16.04
N GLN A 13 -8.78 0.01 -15.37
CA GLN A 13 -9.63 1.13 -15.78
C GLN A 13 -9.56 2.25 -14.75
N TRP A 14 -9.31 3.47 -15.21
CA TRP A 14 -9.33 4.66 -14.35
C TRP A 14 -10.68 4.87 -13.64
N GLY A 15 -11.78 4.37 -14.22
CA GLY A 15 -13.10 4.36 -13.60
C GLY A 15 -13.18 3.57 -12.29
N LYS A 16 -12.28 2.60 -12.06
CA LYS A 16 -12.21 1.82 -10.79
C LYS A 16 -11.74 2.67 -9.61
N PHE A 17 -11.06 3.80 -9.84
CA PHE A 17 -10.72 4.75 -8.77
C PHE A 17 -11.90 5.59 -8.27
N LYS A 18 -13.07 5.53 -8.93
CA LYS A 18 -14.24 6.24 -8.44
C LYS A 18 -14.60 5.74 -7.04
N SER A 19 -14.87 6.66 -6.12
CA SER A 19 -15.22 6.37 -4.72
C SER A 19 -16.33 5.31 -4.59
N GLY A 20 -17.33 5.34 -5.47
CA GLY A 20 -18.39 4.33 -5.51
C GLY A 20 -17.89 2.89 -5.77
N TYR A 21 -16.85 2.72 -6.60
CA TYR A 21 -16.27 1.40 -6.87
C TYR A 21 -15.24 0.99 -5.81
N MET A 22 -14.47 1.94 -5.29
CA MET A 22 -13.46 1.66 -4.25
C MET A 22 -14.08 1.36 -2.88
N PHE A 23 -15.02 2.21 -2.44
CA PHE A 23 -15.55 2.21 -1.07
C PHE A 23 -17.01 1.76 -0.99
N GLY A 24 -17.79 1.94 -2.07
CA GLY A 24 -19.20 1.54 -2.13
C GLY A 24 -19.42 0.10 -2.59
N ASN A 25 -18.41 -0.55 -3.17
CA ASN A 25 -18.54 -1.90 -3.70
C ASN A 25 -18.41 -2.97 -2.60
N THR A 26 -19.52 -3.59 -2.23
CA THR A 26 -19.62 -4.67 -1.24
C THR A 26 -19.46 -6.08 -1.82
N MET A 27 -19.24 -6.19 -3.13
CA MET A 27 -19.07 -7.48 -3.81
C MET A 27 -17.81 -8.23 -3.37
N TYR A 28 -16.79 -7.51 -2.88
CA TYR A 28 -15.50 -8.05 -2.49
C TYR A 28 -15.29 -7.98 -0.98
N HIS A 29 -14.78 -9.07 -0.40
CA HIS A 29 -14.62 -9.19 1.05
C HIS A 29 -13.64 -8.14 1.61
N ASN A 30 -14.09 -7.38 2.62
CA ASN A 30 -13.31 -6.36 3.35
C ASN A 30 -12.59 -5.31 2.48
N ARG A 31 -12.98 -5.10 1.22
CA ARG A 31 -12.29 -4.19 0.29
C ARG A 31 -12.15 -2.78 0.85
N ARG A 32 -13.25 -2.19 1.33
CA ARG A 32 -13.25 -0.85 1.93
C ARG A 32 -12.25 -0.74 3.09
N THR A 33 -12.30 -1.70 4.03
CA THR A 33 -11.43 -1.71 5.20
C THR A 33 -9.96 -1.83 4.80
N LYS A 34 -9.63 -2.75 3.89
CA LYS A 34 -8.28 -2.91 3.37
C LYS A 34 -7.75 -1.63 2.74
N PHE A 35 -8.55 -1.00 1.88
CA PHE A 35 -8.12 0.22 1.17
C PHE A 35 -7.87 1.38 2.12
N ILE A 36 -8.76 1.60 3.09
CA ILE A 36 -8.57 2.67 4.08
C ILE A 36 -7.31 2.42 4.89
N ILE A 37 -7.13 1.20 5.42
CA ILE A 37 -6.00 0.88 6.29
C ILE A 37 -4.66 0.92 5.54
N TYR A 38 -4.59 0.38 4.32
CA TYR A 38 -3.40 0.46 3.48
C TYR A 38 -3.04 1.91 3.16
N GLN A 39 -4.03 2.74 2.80
CA GLN A 39 -3.79 4.16 2.51
C GLN A 39 -3.35 4.94 3.74
N LEU A 40 -3.90 4.65 4.93
CA LEU A 40 -3.44 5.27 6.17
C LEU A 40 -1.98 4.92 6.46
N ALA A 41 -1.58 3.65 6.34
CA ALA A 41 -0.18 3.25 6.50
C ALA A 41 0.73 4.03 5.53
N MET A 42 0.37 4.04 4.24
CA MET A 42 1.16 4.71 3.21
C MET A 42 1.28 6.21 3.43
N ILE A 43 0.16 6.92 3.64
CA ILE A 43 0.16 8.38 3.79
C ILE A 43 0.97 8.79 5.03
N LEU A 44 0.79 8.12 6.16
CA LEU A 44 1.48 8.46 7.39
C LEU A 44 3.00 8.22 7.30
N CYS A 45 3.41 7.08 6.71
CA CYS A 45 4.82 6.80 6.46
C CYS A 45 5.44 7.77 5.45
N VAL A 46 4.75 8.09 4.34
CA VAL A 46 5.26 9.04 3.33
C VAL A 46 5.34 10.48 3.87
N VAL A 47 4.36 10.90 4.69
CA VAL A 47 4.43 12.21 5.37
C VAL A 47 5.59 12.25 6.35
N SER A 48 5.78 11.18 7.14
CA SER A 48 6.94 11.05 8.02
C SER A 48 8.25 11.19 7.25
N GLU A 49 8.44 10.39 6.20
CA GLU A 49 9.61 10.43 5.32
C GLU A 49 9.84 11.84 4.75
N SER A 50 8.78 12.48 4.24
CA SER A 50 8.88 13.80 3.60
C SER A 50 9.34 14.87 4.59
N LEU A 51 8.80 14.85 5.81
CA LEU A 51 9.19 15.78 6.89
C LEU A 51 10.61 15.50 7.38
N GLY A 52 10.99 14.22 7.50
CA GLY A 52 12.34 13.80 7.85
C GLY A 52 13.36 14.22 6.80
N THR A 53 13.01 14.11 5.51
CA THR A 53 13.83 14.53 4.37
C THR A 53 14.00 16.05 4.32
N ALA A 54 12.95 16.81 4.63
CA ALA A 54 13.04 18.26 4.75
C ALA A 54 14.03 18.66 5.86
N ALA A 55 13.92 18.04 7.03
CA ALA A 55 14.87 18.25 8.13
C ALA A 55 16.30 17.81 7.75
N LEU A 56 16.44 16.70 7.03
CA LEU A 56 17.72 16.20 6.53
C LEU A 56 18.40 17.21 5.60
N SER A 57 17.64 17.77 4.65
CA SER A 57 18.15 18.81 3.76
C SER A 57 18.64 20.03 4.54
N ASP A 58 17.93 20.44 5.59
CA ASP A 58 18.35 21.56 6.43
C ASP A 58 19.68 21.26 7.16
N TYR A 59 19.86 20.07 7.72
CA TYR A 59 21.11 19.66 8.38
C TYR A 59 22.29 19.55 7.40
N VAL A 60 22.08 18.99 6.22
CA VAL A 60 23.13 18.86 5.19
C VAL A 60 23.52 20.24 4.65
N ASP A 61 22.57 21.13 4.43
CA ASP A 61 22.84 22.48 3.95
C ASP A 61 23.55 23.33 5.01
N GLN A 62 23.20 23.17 6.29
CA GLN A 62 23.91 23.80 7.40
C GLN A 62 25.39 23.37 7.43
N GLN A 63 25.66 22.07 7.32
CA GLN A 63 27.02 21.55 7.29
C GLN A 63 27.80 22.11 6.09
N LYS A 64 27.21 22.08 4.89
CA LYS A 64 27.83 22.65 3.67
C LYS A 64 28.12 24.14 3.82
N PHE A 65 27.21 24.89 4.45
CA PHE A 65 27.36 26.33 4.65
C PHE A 65 28.53 26.64 5.59
N VAL A 66 28.61 25.97 6.74
CA VAL A 66 29.69 26.17 7.70
C VAL A 66 31.04 25.80 7.09
N SER A 67 31.15 24.64 6.43
CA SER A 67 32.39 24.22 5.77
C SER A 67 32.81 25.12 4.61
N LYS A 68 31.88 25.88 4.02
CA LYS A 68 32.19 26.89 3.00
C LYS A 68 32.75 28.19 3.61
N LEU A 69 32.31 28.55 4.82
CA LEU A 69 32.81 29.72 5.52
C LEU A 69 34.19 29.47 6.13
N ASP A 70 34.39 28.30 6.73
CA ASP A 70 35.67 27.90 7.31
C ASP A 70 35.91 26.41 7.06
N GLY A 71 36.96 26.10 6.29
CA GLY A 71 37.34 24.72 5.95
C GLY A 71 37.87 23.91 7.14
N ASN A 72 38.23 24.56 8.25
CA ASN A 72 38.66 23.89 9.48
C ASN A 72 37.48 23.52 10.39
N VAL A 73 36.30 24.08 10.15
CA VAL A 73 35.11 23.86 10.99
C VAL A 73 34.19 22.82 10.35
N THR A 74 33.85 21.80 11.13
CA THR A 74 32.96 20.71 10.68
C THR A 74 31.79 20.55 11.64
N VAL A 75 30.58 20.50 11.07
CA VAL A 75 29.35 20.15 11.79
C VAL A 75 29.09 18.66 11.60
N HIS A 76 29.04 17.91 12.69
CA HIS A 76 28.75 16.48 12.71
C HIS A 76 27.27 16.26 12.98
N ASN A 77 26.55 15.75 11.98
CA ASN A 77 25.12 15.44 12.02
C ASN A 77 24.81 14.00 11.55
N ASN A 78 25.83 13.15 11.51
CA ASN A 78 25.78 11.79 10.93
C ASN A 78 24.66 10.93 11.54
N ASP A 79 24.37 11.11 12.84
CA ASP A 79 23.29 10.39 13.52
C ASP A 79 21.94 10.70 12.86
N PHE A 80 21.64 11.97 12.62
CA PHE A 80 20.39 12.37 11.96
C PHE A 80 20.36 11.97 10.49
N VAL A 81 21.49 12.13 9.78
CA VAL A 81 21.60 11.75 8.36
C VAL A 81 21.33 10.26 8.18
N GLY A 82 21.92 9.43 9.04
CA GLY A 82 21.73 7.98 9.00
C GLY A 82 20.27 7.58 9.20
N ILE A 83 19.64 8.09 10.26
CA ILE A 83 18.27 7.69 10.58
C ILE A 83 17.21 8.28 9.64
N ALA A 84 17.40 9.51 9.16
CA ALA A 84 16.51 10.08 8.15
C ALA A 84 16.60 9.31 6.81
N SER A 85 17.81 8.86 6.45
CA SER A 85 18.00 7.99 5.27
C SER A 85 17.33 6.63 5.43
N TYR A 86 17.38 6.06 6.64
CA TYR A 86 16.67 4.82 6.96
C TYR A 86 15.15 5.01 6.90
N ASN A 87 14.61 6.12 7.43
CA ASN A 87 13.18 6.43 7.32
C ASN A 87 12.72 6.58 5.86
N ILE A 88 13.52 7.20 4.98
CA ILE A 88 13.24 7.24 3.53
C ILE A 88 13.09 5.82 2.96
N PHE A 89 14.04 4.93 3.27
CA PHE A 89 13.95 3.55 2.82
C PHE A 89 12.68 2.86 3.33
N VAL A 90 12.36 3.00 4.61
CA VAL A 90 11.18 2.39 5.24
C VAL A 90 9.89 2.93 4.64
N GLY A 91 9.76 4.25 4.48
CA GLY A 91 8.61 4.91 3.86
C GLY A 91 8.32 4.40 2.46
N ILE A 92 9.34 4.40 1.59
CA ILE A 92 9.25 3.87 0.22
C ILE A 92 8.90 2.37 0.23
N PHE A 93 9.51 1.59 1.12
CA PHE A 93 9.25 0.14 1.18
C PHE A 93 7.80 -0.16 1.57
N VAL A 94 7.29 0.48 2.63
CA VAL A 94 5.88 0.36 3.06
C VAL A 94 4.94 0.78 1.94
N ALA A 95 5.21 1.93 1.29
CA ALA A 95 4.44 2.41 0.15
C ALA A 95 4.45 1.44 -1.04
N THR A 96 5.59 0.80 -1.31
CA THR A 96 5.72 -0.17 -2.39
C THR A 96 4.89 -1.42 -2.10
N ILE A 97 5.01 -2.00 -0.91
CA ILE A 97 4.30 -3.24 -0.56
C ILE A 97 2.80 -3.01 -0.48
N PHE A 98 2.34 -2.06 0.34
CA PHE A 98 0.90 -1.85 0.53
C PHE A 98 0.25 -1.07 -0.60
N GLY A 99 1.00 -0.25 -1.33
CA GLY A 99 0.53 0.41 -2.54
C GLY A 99 0.32 -0.58 -3.66
N ALA A 100 1.28 -1.49 -3.88
CA ALA A 100 1.09 -2.57 -4.82
C ALA A 100 -0.10 -3.45 -4.41
N ALA A 101 -0.19 -3.89 -3.14
CA ALA A 101 -1.33 -4.68 -2.67
C ALA A 101 -2.68 -3.96 -2.90
N PHE A 102 -2.74 -2.65 -2.66
CA PHE A 102 -3.90 -1.82 -2.95
C PHE A 102 -4.25 -1.83 -4.45
N PHE A 103 -3.28 -1.58 -5.35
CA PHE A 103 -3.54 -1.55 -6.79
C PHE A 103 -3.94 -2.93 -7.32
N PHE A 104 -3.30 -4.00 -6.86
CA PHE A 104 -3.66 -5.36 -7.26
C PHE A 104 -5.08 -5.71 -6.83
N ASP A 105 -5.48 -5.37 -5.59
CA ASP A 105 -6.84 -5.60 -5.09
C ASP A 105 -7.89 -4.71 -5.78
N LEU A 106 -7.48 -3.56 -6.30
CA LEU A 106 -8.34 -2.64 -7.03
C LEU A 106 -8.59 -3.09 -8.47
N PHE A 107 -7.50 -3.35 -9.21
CA PHE A 107 -7.56 -3.66 -10.63
C PHE A 107 -7.93 -5.11 -10.89
N TRP A 108 -7.33 -6.06 -10.16
CA TRP A 108 -7.48 -7.50 -10.37
C TRP A 108 -7.91 -8.20 -9.07
N PRO A 109 -9.14 -7.97 -8.59
CA PRO A 109 -9.62 -8.61 -7.37
C PRO A 109 -9.77 -10.14 -7.49
N GLU A 110 -9.97 -10.66 -8.70
CA GLU A 110 -10.15 -12.10 -8.96
C GLU A 110 -8.87 -12.82 -9.36
N ARG A 111 -7.71 -12.16 -9.24
CA ARG A 111 -6.42 -12.76 -9.62
C ARG A 111 -6.14 -14.04 -8.84
N GLN A 112 -5.63 -15.03 -9.54
CA GLN A 112 -5.13 -16.26 -8.94
C GLN A 112 -3.62 -16.14 -8.71
N GLU A 113 -3.23 -15.92 -7.46
CA GLU A 113 -1.82 -15.80 -7.09
C GLU A 113 -1.20 -17.17 -6.81
N SER A 114 0.01 -17.38 -7.33
CA SER A 114 0.79 -18.57 -7.03
C SER A 114 1.22 -18.60 -5.55
N LYS A 115 1.50 -19.80 -5.02
CA LYS A 115 1.96 -19.98 -3.63
C LYS A 115 3.24 -19.18 -3.32
N GLY A 116 4.13 -19.04 -4.30
CA GLY A 116 5.36 -18.24 -4.19
C GLY A 116 5.07 -16.76 -3.98
N VAL A 117 4.16 -16.18 -4.78
CA VAL A 117 3.77 -14.77 -4.65
C VAL A 117 3.10 -14.49 -3.31
N LYS A 118 2.20 -15.37 -2.86
CA LYS A 118 1.57 -15.27 -1.53
C LYS A 118 2.60 -15.31 -0.40
N THR A 119 3.63 -16.14 -0.54
CA THR A 119 4.72 -16.23 0.44
C THR A 119 5.57 -14.96 0.43
N ALA A 120 5.89 -14.42 -0.75
CA ALA A 120 6.60 -13.15 -0.89
C ALA A 120 5.82 -12.00 -0.23
N TRP A 121 4.51 -11.89 -0.46
CA TRP A 121 3.66 -10.93 0.23
C TRP A 121 3.77 -11.02 1.75
N LYS A 122 3.68 -12.23 2.30
CA LYS A 122 3.79 -12.47 3.74
C LYS A 122 5.16 -12.06 4.29
N VAL A 123 6.24 -12.52 3.65
CA VAL A 123 7.62 -12.20 4.08
C VAL A 123 7.89 -10.71 4.01
N CYS A 124 7.54 -10.05 2.89
CA CYS A 124 7.73 -8.62 2.72
C CYS A 124 6.89 -7.80 3.71
N SER A 125 5.66 -8.22 4.00
CA SER A 125 4.82 -7.52 4.98
C SER A 125 5.37 -7.61 6.42
N VAL A 126 5.95 -8.76 6.80
CA VAL A 126 6.63 -8.92 8.09
C VAL A 126 7.90 -8.08 8.14
N PHE A 127 8.68 -8.06 7.06
CA PHE A 127 9.85 -7.19 6.97
C PHE A 127 9.48 -5.71 7.06
N ALA A 128 8.40 -5.27 6.38
CA ALA A 128 7.88 -3.90 6.49
C ALA A 128 7.57 -3.54 7.95
N CYS A 129 6.92 -4.45 8.68
CA CYS A 129 6.62 -4.25 10.09
C CYS A 129 7.87 -4.14 10.97
N MET A 130 8.84 -5.03 10.79
CA MET A 130 10.08 -5.00 11.56
C MET A 130 10.89 -3.74 11.26
N ALA A 131 10.99 -3.34 10.00
CA ALA A 131 11.69 -2.15 9.58
C ALA A 131 11.00 -0.88 10.10
N ALA A 132 9.67 -0.78 10.00
CA ALA A 132 8.91 0.34 10.55
C ALA A 132 9.01 0.46 12.08
N LEU A 133 9.03 -0.66 12.81
CA LEU A 133 9.24 -0.64 14.25
C LEU A 133 10.67 -0.22 14.62
N ALA A 134 11.68 -0.79 13.93
CA ALA A 134 13.07 -0.43 14.15
C ALA A 134 13.32 1.05 13.88
N ASP A 135 12.73 1.59 12.81
CA ASP A 135 12.79 2.99 12.46
C ASP A 135 12.10 3.86 13.50
N ALA A 136 10.87 3.54 13.88
CA ALA A 136 10.14 4.30 14.91
C ALA A 136 10.93 4.40 16.22
N LEU A 137 11.56 3.30 16.66
CA LEU A 137 12.37 3.27 17.88
C LEU A 137 13.68 4.06 17.73
N ALA A 138 14.47 3.76 16.70
CA ALA A 138 15.77 4.39 16.49
C ALA A 138 15.61 5.89 16.19
N TYR A 139 14.61 6.26 15.40
CA TYR A 139 14.35 7.65 15.06
C TYR A 139 13.85 8.46 16.24
N THR A 140 12.97 7.88 17.07
CA THR A 140 12.59 8.49 18.35
C THR A 140 13.81 8.70 19.24
N TYR A 141 14.67 7.69 19.39
CA TYR A 141 15.86 7.80 20.24
C TYR A 141 16.81 8.91 19.77
N ILE A 142 17.12 8.95 18.47
CA ILE A 142 18.04 9.94 17.91
C ILE A 142 17.46 11.34 18.02
N VAL A 143 16.19 11.54 17.63
CA VAL A 143 15.56 12.86 17.71
C VAL A 143 15.46 13.32 19.17
N ALA A 144 15.11 12.43 20.10
CA ALA A 144 14.91 12.80 21.50
C ALA A 144 16.24 13.08 22.24
N SER A 145 17.28 12.29 21.98
CA SER A 145 18.46 12.19 22.85
C SER A 145 19.76 12.70 22.23
N ARG A 146 19.82 12.86 20.90
CA ARG A 146 21.06 13.22 20.20
C ARG A 146 21.00 14.66 19.70
N SER A 147 22.19 15.19 19.42
CA SER A 147 22.38 16.53 18.87
C SER A 147 23.57 16.53 17.94
N ALA A 148 23.51 17.37 16.91
CA ALA A 148 24.68 17.72 16.13
C ALA A 148 25.71 18.48 17.00
N TYR A 149 26.98 18.35 16.66
CA TYR A 149 28.07 19.06 17.35
C TYR A 149 29.10 19.58 16.36
N ILE A 150 29.87 20.58 16.78
CA ILE A 150 30.86 21.27 15.95
C ILE A 150 32.26 20.92 16.43
N THR A 151 33.18 20.69 15.51
CA THR A 151 34.61 20.50 15.79
C THR A 151 35.45 21.48 14.98
N GLY A 152 36.67 21.77 15.45
CA GLY A 152 37.63 22.63 14.74
C GLY A 152 37.55 24.12 15.10
N THR A 153 36.71 24.50 16.07
CA THR A 153 36.62 25.86 16.60
C THR A 153 36.08 25.86 18.03
N ASP A 154 36.17 27.01 18.72
CA ASP A 154 35.55 27.20 20.02
C ASP A 154 34.01 27.34 19.90
N PRO A 155 33.24 27.03 20.97
CA PRO A 155 31.78 27.07 20.93
C PRO A 155 31.18 28.43 20.55
N ALA A 156 31.84 29.55 20.88
CA ALA A 156 31.31 30.87 20.58
C ALA A 156 31.46 31.21 19.09
N THR A 157 32.61 30.91 18.50
CA THR A 157 32.85 31.05 17.06
C THR A 157 31.95 30.10 16.27
N GLY A 158 31.80 28.85 16.70
CA GLY A 158 30.88 27.89 16.11
C GLY A 158 29.42 28.34 16.14
N GLY A 159 28.95 28.87 17.27
CA GLY A 159 27.62 29.46 17.41
C GLY A 159 27.40 30.68 16.51
N SER A 160 28.41 31.53 16.37
CA SER A 160 28.38 32.68 15.46
C SER A 160 28.25 32.24 13.99
N LEU A 161 29.01 31.25 13.55
CA LEU A 161 28.91 30.70 12.19
C LEU A 161 27.53 30.10 11.91
N LEU A 162 26.95 29.38 12.88
CA LEU A 162 25.60 28.84 12.76
C LEU A 162 24.52 29.92 12.69
N SER A 163 24.68 31.03 13.44
CA SER A 163 23.71 32.14 13.42
C SER A 163 23.61 32.83 12.06
N GLN A 164 24.65 32.69 11.22
CA GLN A 164 24.67 33.22 9.86
C GLN A 164 23.87 32.34 8.89
N PHE A 165 23.59 31.08 9.23
CA PHE A 165 22.77 30.19 8.42
C PHE A 165 21.28 30.50 8.62
N LYS A 166 20.73 31.34 7.74
CA LYS A 166 19.31 31.73 7.74
C LYS A 166 18.52 30.98 6.66
N LYS A 167 18.35 29.66 6.81
CA LYS A 167 17.36 28.89 6.04
C LYS A 167 16.03 28.83 6.83
N ALA A 168 14.93 28.47 6.17
CA ALA A 168 13.58 28.51 6.72
C ALA A 168 13.43 27.67 8.02
N GLY A 169 13.48 28.36 9.15
CA GLY A 169 13.57 27.78 10.49
C GLY A 169 15.02 27.61 10.89
N GLU A 170 15.41 28.16 12.05
CA GLU A 170 16.70 27.84 12.66
C GLU A 170 16.86 26.31 12.66
N THR A 171 18.02 25.81 12.23
CA THR A 171 18.32 24.37 12.24
C THR A 171 19.05 24.07 13.55
N PRO A 172 18.34 23.70 14.63
CA PRO A 172 18.95 23.56 15.93
C PRO A 172 19.87 22.36 15.94
N LEU A 173 20.98 22.48 16.67
CA LEU A 173 21.89 21.37 16.92
C LEU A 173 21.19 20.24 17.66
N ALA A 174 20.34 20.56 18.64
CA ALA A 174 19.50 19.58 19.30
C ALA A 174 18.34 19.15 18.38
N TYR A 175 18.29 17.87 18.01
CA TYR A 175 17.30 17.35 17.06
C TYR A 175 15.87 17.46 17.60
N ASN A 176 15.69 17.36 18.92
CA ASN A 176 14.40 17.54 19.60
C ASN A 176 13.86 18.98 19.58
N LYS A 177 14.60 19.95 19.03
CA LYS A 177 14.12 21.31 18.80
C LYS A 177 13.71 21.54 17.35
N ASN A 178 14.00 20.60 16.45
CA ASN A 178 13.59 20.68 15.06
C ASN A 178 12.15 20.18 14.93
N GLY A 179 11.20 21.11 14.73
CA GLY A 179 9.78 20.77 14.63
C GLY A 179 9.45 19.79 13.49
N ARG A 180 10.20 19.82 12.37
CA ARG A 180 10.02 18.87 11.26
C ARG A 180 10.48 17.46 11.66
N ALA A 181 11.59 17.34 12.37
CA ALA A 181 12.07 16.06 12.89
C ALA A 181 11.08 15.44 13.89
N ILE A 182 10.56 16.25 14.82
CA ILE A 182 9.56 15.79 15.79
C ILE A 182 8.28 15.35 15.07
N ALA A 183 7.77 16.19 14.16
CA ALA A 183 6.56 15.87 13.40
C ALA A 183 6.74 14.57 12.59
N SER A 184 7.91 14.38 11.96
CA SER A 184 8.25 13.15 11.26
C SER A 184 8.12 11.90 12.16
N VAL A 185 8.69 11.93 13.37
CA VAL A 185 8.56 10.84 14.35
C VAL A 185 7.10 10.64 14.78
N VAL A 186 6.36 11.72 15.02
CA VAL A 186 4.94 11.66 15.44
C VAL A 186 4.07 10.98 14.37
N PHE A 187 4.31 11.23 13.08
CA PHE A 187 3.57 10.56 12.00
C PHE A 187 4.01 9.11 11.79
N LEU A 188 5.28 8.79 12.07
CA LEU A 188 5.83 7.44 11.92
C LEU A 188 5.15 6.43 12.85
N TRP A 189 4.87 6.80 14.10
CA TRP A 189 4.25 5.89 15.08
C TRP A 189 2.87 5.37 14.65
N PRO A 190 1.89 6.23 14.30
CA PRO A 190 0.64 5.79 13.70
C PRO A 190 0.85 5.02 12.39
N GLY A 191 1.77 5.46 11.52
CA GLY A 191 2.10 4.76 10.28
C GLY A 191 2.55 3.31 10.52
N MET A 192 3.39 3.10 11.53
CA MET A 192 3.86 1.78 11.97
C MET A 192 2.69 0.92 12.50
N ILE A 193 1.78 1.48 13.30
CA ILE A 193 0.58 0.76 13.75
C ILE A 193 -0.27 0.32 12.56
N PHE A 194 -0.56 1.22 11.62
CA PHE A 194 -1.33 0.87 10.42
C PHE A 194 -0.58 -0.13 9.52
N THR A 195 0.75 -0.15 9.54
CA THR A 195 1.57 -1.17 8.85
C THR A 195 1.34 -2.57 9.44
N PHE A 196 1.27 -2.69 10.78
CA PHE A 196 0.91 -3.95 11.42
C PHE A 196 -0.51 -4.40 11.09
N VAL A 197 -1.48 -3.48 11.18
CA VAL A 197 -2.89 -3.78 10.84
C VAL A 197 -3.02 -4.16 9.37
N SER A 198 -2.29 -3.47 8.47
CA SER A 198 -2.25 -3.79 7.04
C SER A 198 -1.70 -5.19 6.79
N THR A 199 -0.65 -5.59 7.49
CA THR A 199 -0.09 -6.95 7.42
C THR A 199 -1.11 -7.99 7.86
N TYR A 200 -1.78 -7.77 8.99
CA TYR A 200 -2.85 -8.65 9.46
C TYR A 200 -3.97 -8.80 8.42
N LEU A 201 -4.46 -7.69 7.87
CA LEU A 201 -5.52 -7.70 6.85
C LEU A 201 -5.09 -8.37 5.55
N LEU A 202 -3.83 -8.18 5.13
CA LEU A 202 -3.27 -8.85 3.96
C LEU A 202 -3.30 -10.36 4.14
N TRP A 203 -2.83 -10.85 5.28
CA TRP A 203 -2.78 -12.29 5.58
C TRP A 203 -4.18 -12.88 5.68
N HIS A 204 -5.10 -12.18 6.35
CA HIS A 204 -6.48 -12.60 6.47
C HIS A 204 -7.19 -12.62 5.11
N SER A 205 -6.91 -11.63 4.25
CA SER A 205 -7.42 -11.59 2.88
C SER A 205 -6.90 -12.76 2.05
N LEU A 206 -5.62 -13.12 2.16
CA LEU A 206 -5.05 -14.26 1.46
C LEU A 206 -5.70 -15.57 1.92
N ALA A 207 -5.88 -15.77 3.23
CA ALA A 207 -6.55 -16.94 3.78
C ALA A 207 -8.03 -17.04 3.35
N HIS A 208 -8.76 -15.91 3.32
CA HIS A 208 -10.13 -15.88 2.82
C HIS A 208 -10.21 -16.24 1.33
N ILE A 209 -9.31 -15.68 0.51
CA ILE A 209 -9.24 -15.98 -0.92
C ILE A 209 -8.96 -17.48 -1.15
N ASP A 210 -8.05 -18.06 -0.37
CA ASP A 210 -7.72 -19.49 -0.45
C ASP A 210 -8.91 -20.39 -0.10
N ALA A 211 -9.73 -20.00 0.89
CA ALA A 211 -10.85 -20.81 1.36
C ALA A 211 -12.16 -20.61 0.58
N HIS A 212 -12.43 -19.39 0.12
CA HIS A 212 -13.77 -18.99 -0.36
C HIS A 212 -13.76 -18.20 -1.68
N GLY A 213 -12.57 -17.90 -2.21
CA GLY A 213 -12.42 -16.94 -3.30
C GLY A 213 -12.55 -15.46 -2.84
N PRO A 214 -12.47 -14.51 -3.79
CA PRO A 214 -12.36 -13.08 -3.52
C PRO A 214 -13.69 -12.37 -3.20
N MET A 215 -14.82 -13.03 -3.48
CA MET A 215 -16.15 -12.44 -3.30
C MET A 215 -16.60 -12.46 -1.83
N SER A 216 -17.44 -11.49 -1.45
CA SER A 216 -18.07 -11.45 -0.14
C SER A 216 -19.15 -12.55 0.00
N THR A 217 -19.48 -12.92 1.24
CA THR A 217 -20.51 -13.94 1.53
C THR A 217 -21.86 -13.61 0.87
N HIS A 218 -22.26 -12.34 0.89
CA HIS A 218 -23.53 -11.91 0.27
C HIS A 218 -23.48 -12.03 -1.25
N ALA A 219 -22.40 -11.57 -1.90
CA ALA A 219 -22.24 -11.69 -3.35
C ALA A 219 -22.17 -13.15 -3.81
N ARG A 220 -21.52 -14.03 -3.03
CA ARG A 220 -21.49 -15.46 -3.30
C ARG A 220 -22.88 -16.09 -3.18
N ASN A 221 -23.65 -15.72 -2.16
CA ASN A 221 -25.02 -16.24 -1.97
C ASN A 221 -25.96 -15.74 -3.06
N GLU A 222 -25.83 -14.49 -3.50
CA GLU A 222 -26.61 -13.92 -4.60
C GLU A 222 -26.27 -14.60 -5.93
N LYS A 223 -24.98 -14.84 -6.20
CA LYS A 223 -24.54 -15.58 -7.38
C LYS A 223 -25.04 -17.03 -7.34
N ALA A 224 -24.92 -17.71 -6.20
CA ALA A 224 -25.43 -19.07 -6.04
C ALA A 224 -26.96 -19.16 -6.19
N ALA A 225 -27.70 -18.16 -5.71
CA ALA A 225 -29.15 -18.07 -5.90
C ALA A 225 -29.52 -17.83 -7.38
N THR A 226 -28.75 -17.01 -8.08
CA THR A 226 -28.95 -16.72 -9.51
C THR A 226 -28.62 -17.93 -10.37
N ASP A 227 -27.49 -18.59 -10.11
CA ASP A 227 -27.06 -19.81 -10.81
C ASP A 227 -28.03 -20.97 -10.50
N GLY A 228 -28.48 -21.12 -9.25
CA GLY A 228 -29.50 -22.10 -8.86
C GLY A 228 -30.87 -21.85 -9.50
N ALA A 229 -31.29 -20.59 -9.60
CA ALA A 229 -32.51 -20.21 -10.31
C ALA A 229 -32.39 -20.46 -11.81
N SER A 230 -31.23 -20.19 -12.42
CA SER A 230 -30.95 -20.50 -13.83
C SER A 230 -31.05 -22.00 -14.12
N VAL A 231 -30.50 -22.86 -13.24
CA VAL A 231 -30.57 -24.32 -13.39
C VAL A 231 -32.00 -24.84 -13.15
N ALA A 232 -32.74 -24.23 -12.21
CA ALA A 232 -34.15 -24.56 -12.00
C ALA A 232 -35.03 -24.20 -13.21
N SER A 233 -34.82 -23.02 -13.82
CA SER A 233 -35.48 -22.61 -15.06
C SER A 233 -35.17 -23.54 -16.23
N ALA A 234 -33.91 -23.95 -16.38
CA ALA A 234 -33.50 -24.88 -17.43
C ALA A 234 -34.12 -26.29 -17.28
N ASN A 235 -34.37 -26.73 -16.04
CA ASN A 235 -35.03 -28.00 -15.77
C ASN A 235 -36.56 -27.95 -15.96
N LEU A 236 -37.18 -26.77 -15.88
CA LEU A 236 -38.62 -26.58 -16.13
C LEU A 236 -38.96 -26.59 -17.63
N ASP A 237 -38.04 -26.15 -18.49
CA ASP A 237 -38.19 -26.22 -19.96
C ASP A 237 -37.95 -27.64 -20.53
N GLY A 238 -37.45 -28.57 -19.72
CA GLY A 238 -37.12 -29.95 -20.11
C GLY A 238 -38.26 -30.98 -20.03
N THR A 239 -39.46 -30.60 -19.56
CA THR A 239 -40.57 -31.53 -19.29
C THR A 239 -41.84 -31.34 -20.11
N ALA A 240 -41.78 -30.63 -21.25
CA ALA A 240 -42.86 -30.69 -22.23
C ALA A 240 -42.67 -31.92 -23.14
N PRO A 241 -43.58 -32.91 -23.16
CA PRO A 241 -43.52 -33.96 -24.16
C PRO A 241 -43.72 -33.32 -25.53
N VAL A 242 -42.70 -33.41 -26.39
CA VAL A 242 -42.77 -32.99 -27.79
C VAL A 242 -43.79 -33.90 -28.48
N THR A 243 -45.04 -33.46 -28.57
CA THR A 243 -46.02 -34.05 -29.49
C THR A 243 -45.55 -33.82 -30.91
N GLN A 244 -45.04 -34.89 -31.52
CA GLN A 244 -44.65 -34.95 -32.92
C GLN A 244 -45.87 -34.67 -33.81
N PRO A 245 -45.83 -33.71 -34.74
CA PRO A 245 -46.95 -33.46 -35.64
C PRO A 245 -47.10 -34.63 -36.62
N ALA A 246 -48.35 -35.07 -36.84
CA ALA A 246 -48.69 -36.18 -37.71
C ALA A 246 -48.24 -35.92 -39.16
N PRO A 247 -47.63 -36.89 -39.86
CA PRO A 247 -47.18 -36.72 -41.24
C PRO A 247 -48.37 -36.81 -42.21
N THR A 248 -48.74 -35.67 -42.80
CA THR A 248 -49.70 -35.56 -43.89
C THR A 248 -49.05 -35.89 -45.23
N HIS A 249 -49.04 -37.16 -45.64
CA HIS A 249 -48.82 -37.53 -47.04
C HIS A 249 -49.70 -38.72 -47.43
N THR A 250 -50.78 -38.43 -48.15
CA THR A 250 -51.58 -39.39 -48.91
C THR A 250 -50.82 -39.83 -50.16
N LYS A 251 -50.62 -41.15 -50.32
CA LYS A 251 -50.06 -41.78 -51.53
C LYS A 251 -51.23 -42.36 -52.35
N PRO A 252 -51.34 -42.12 -53.67
CA PRO A 252 -52.44 -42.66 -54.46
C PRO A 252 -52.26 -44.17 -54.71
N ALA A 253 -53.39 -44.88 -54.71
CA ALA A 253 -53.49 -46.32 -54.89
C ALA A 253 -53.07 -46.76 -56.31
N VAL A 254 -52.20 -47.77 -56.38
CA VAL A 254 -51.88 -48.48 -57.63
C VAL A 254 -52.77 -49.73 -57.66
N SER A 255 -53.63 -49.80 -58.67
CA SER A 255 -54.49 -50.94 -58.96
C SER A 255 -53.68 -52.01 -59.71
N THR A 256 -53.69 -53.25 -59.22
CA THR A 256 -53.19 -54.44 -59.94
C THR A 256 -54.30 -55.02 -60.82
N VAL A 257 -54.04 -55.16 -62.12
CA VAL A 257 -54.01 -56.42 -62.92
C VAL A 257 -53.19 -56.14 -64.18
#